data_AF-A0A950ATE0-F1
#
_entry.id   AF-A0A950ATE0-F1
#
_cell.length_a   1.000
_cell.length_b   1.000
_cell.length_c   1.000
_cell.angle_alpha   90.00
_cell.angle_beta   90.00
_cell.angle_gamma   90.00
#
_symmetry.space_group_name_H-M   'P 1'
#
loop_
_entity.id
_entity.type
_entity.pdbx_description
1 polymer ?
#
loop_
_entity_poly.entity_id
_entity_poly.type
_entity_poly.pdbx_seq_one_letter_code
_entity_poly.pdbx_strand_id
1 'polypeptide(L)'
;MGGGLRVGQVPTRLLAAGWVAAVALAVLATAALAAQGAQGPGLPAAAPPLARVAGPHTLPAGATTPLSQPTAATLKPRSRVERAAPRPSMATTTVLPPPPVIAAGPEIPDGKGMWIWQPEFASGGNAAAVVAVAQAVGLTHLFVRTGSAWDGLQNMEYLDQLLPLAQAANLKVYGWDFPKLASPADDVFRAKAALDHVAPGGVRLDGFAADIETSDEGTQFTPAAAQAYGAALRAAVGPSTLLIAVVPNPTPQMLEKYSYDAVVPAFDAVAPMVYWLNRDPGQDTADALHYLSRYGKPLMPIGQAYDGGLDGGP
;
A
#
# COMPACT_ATOMS: atom_id res chain seq x y z
N MET A 1 -8.32 -90.81 12.78
CA MET A 1 -8.74 -90.20 11.50
C MET A 1 -9.59 -88.98 11.80
N GLY A 2 -9.33 -87.85 11.13
CA GLY A 2 -10.10 -86.58 11.19
C GLY A 2 -9.85 -85.78 12.47
N GLY A 3 -9.32 -84.55 12.48
CA GLY A 3 -9.32 -83.49 11.46
C GLY A 3 -10.30 -82.40 11.88
N GLY A 4 -9.79 -81.31 12.46
CA GLY A 4 -10.54 -80.05 12.60
C GLY A 4 -10.38 -79.34 13.95
N LEU A 5 -9.31 -78.58 14.14
CA LEU A 5 -9.28 -77.46 15.09
C LEU A 5 -9.11 -76.16 14.31
N ARG A 6 -10.13 -75.32 14.40
CA ARG A 6 -10.29 -74.04 13.71
C ARG A 6 -9.28 -73.02 14.24
N VAL A 7 -8.60 -72.33 13.32
CA VAL A 7 -7.85 -71.10 13.60
C VAL A 7 -8.85 -70.01 13.97
N GLY A 8 -8.83 -69.59 15.25
CA GLY A 8 -9.56 -68.43 15.72
C GLY A 8 -8.89 -67.14 15.25
N GLN A 9 -9.64 -66.27 14.59
CA GLN A 9 -9.22 -64.94 14.18
C GLN A 9 -8.91 -64.07 15.40
N VAL A 10 -7.72 -63.47 15.43
CA VAL A 10 -7.37 -62.40 16.37
C VAL A 10 -7.98 -61.09 15.85
N PRO A 11 -8.73 -60.33 16.67
CA PRO A 11 -9.37 -59.11 16.20
C PRO A 11 -8.34 -58.02 15.87
N THR A 12 -8.44 -57.49 14.66
CA THR A 12 -7.58 -56.47 14.01
C THR A 12 -7.43 -55.16 14.80
N ARG A 13 -8.16 -54.97 15.90
CA ARG A 13 -8.09 -53.78 16.76
C ARG A 13 -6.94 -53.83 17.77
N LEU A 14 -6.38 -54.99 18.08
CA LEU A 14 -5.23 -55.11 19.01
C LEU A 14 -3.88 -54.83 18.34
N LEU A 15 -3.76 -55.01 17.02
CA LEU A 15 -2.54 -54.68 16.26
C LEU A 15 -2.39 -53.17 15.99
N ALA A 16 -3.52 -52.45 15.84
CA ALA A 16 -3.50 -51.00 15.62
C ALA A 16 -3.13 -50.20 16.89
N ALA A 17 -3.51 -50.68 18.08
CA ALA A 17 -3.17 -50.03 19.35
C ALA A 17 -1.66 -50.16 19.70
N GLY A 18 -1.02 -51.26 19.30
CA GLY A 18 0.42 -51.47 19.50
C GLY A 18 1.31 -50.54 18.66
N TRP A 19 0.85 -50.14 17.46
CA TRP A 19 1.59 -49.23 16.59
C TRP A 19 1.52 -47.76 17.03
N VAL A 20 0.37 -47.31 17.54
CA VAL A 20 0.21 -45.91 18.03
C VAL A 20 1.02 -45.67 19.30
N ALA A 21 1.14 -46.67 20.18
CA ALA A 21 1.96 -46.56 21.39
C ALA A 21 3.47 -46.52 21.09
N ALA A 22 3.94 -47.26 20.08
CA ALA A 22 5.36 -47.28 19.70
C ALA A 22 5.82 -45.96 19.04
N VAL A 23 4.96 -45.31 18.26
CA VAL A 23 5.29 -44.01 17.63
C VAL A 23 5.24 -42.86 18.64
N ALA A 24 4.31 -42.88 19.60
CA ALA A 24 4.25 -41.86 20.65
C ALA A 24 5.47 -41.90 21.60
N LEU A 25 5.98 -43.09 21.92
CA LEU A 25 7.19 -43.26 22.73
C LEU A 25 8.48 -42.86 21.98
N ALA A 26 8.52 -43.00 20.66
CA ALA A 26 9.66 -42.56 19.84
C ALA A 26 9.75 -41.03 19.71
N VAL A 27 8.61 -40.32 19.66
CA VAL A 27 8.57 -38.85 19.58
C VAL A 27 8.86 -38.17 20.93
N LEU A 28 8.50 -38.81 22.05
CA LEU A 28 8.83 -38.30 23.39
C LEU A 28 10.30 -38.57 23.78
N ALA A 29 10.92 -39.64 23.28
CA ALA A 29 12.33 -39.92 23.51
C ALA A 29 13.26 -38.94 22.75
N THR A 30 12.88 -38.45 21.57
CA THR A 30 13.65 -37.42 20.85
C THR A 30 13.50 -36.03 21.46
N ALA A 31 12.37 -35.72 22.10
CA ALA A 31 12.18 -34.46 22.84
C ALA A 31 12.95 -34.43 24.18
N ALA A 32 13.11 -35.56 24.86
CA ALA A 32 13.81 -35.64 26.14
C ALA A 32 15.35 -35.63 26.01
N LEU A 33 15.90 -36.13 24.89
CA LEU A 33 17.34 -36.07 24.61
C LEU A 33 17.84 -34.69 24.14
N ALA A 34 16.94 -33.80 23.72
CA ALA A 34 17.27 -32.40 23.41
C ALA A 34 17.34 -31.49 24.67
N ALA A 35 16.87 -31.97 25.83
CA ALA A 35 16.72 -31.15 27.03
C ALA A 35 17.78 -31.37 28.14
N GLN A 36 18.72 -32.32 27.99
CA GLN A 36 19.64 -32.69 29.10
C GLN A 36 21.13 -32.78 28.72
N GLY A 37 21.56 -32.22 27.58
CA GLY A 37 22.94 -32.34 27.10
C GLY A 37 23.65 -31.01 26.84
N ALA A 38 24.48 -30.60 27.80
CA ALA A 38 25.69 -29.80 27.66
C ALA A 38 25.61 -28.26 27.65
N GLN A 39 26.40 -27.71 28.57
CA GLN A 39 26.65 -26.32 28.88
C GLN A 39 27.30 -25.54 27.73
N GLY A 40 27.10 -24.22 27.75
CA GLY A 40 27.25 -23.34 26.60
C GLY A 40 28.67 -23.00 26.15
N PRO A 41 28.81 -22.54 24.90
CA PRO A 41 29.68 -21.43 24.56
C PRO A 41 28.95 -20.09 24.82
N GLY A 42 29.71 -19.06 25.16
CA GLY A 42 29.21 -17.78 25.69
C GLY A 42 28.13 -17.09 24.88
N LEU A 43 27.36 -16.24 25.58
CA LEU A 43 26.42 -15.27 25.01
C LEU A 43 27.00 -14.65 23.72
N PRO A 44 26.25 -14.60 22.61
CA PRO A 44 26.67 -13.77 21.48
C PRO A 44 26.76 -12.33 21.99
N ALA A 45 27.92 -11.71 21.76
CA ALA A 45 28.11 -10.29 22.02
C ALA A 45 26.99 -9.49 21.35
N ALA A 46 26.52 -8.44 22.03
CA ALA A 46 25.57 -7.49 21.46
C ALA A 46 26.03 -7.11 20.04
N ALA A 47 25.13 -7.26 19.07
CA ALA A 47 25.41 -6.89 17.69
C ALA A 47 25.94 -5.46 17.65
N PRO A 48 27.03 -5.18 16.90
CA PRO A 48 27.49 -3.81 16.77
C PRO A 48 26.36 -2.98 16.16
N PRO A 49 26.22 -1.70 16.53
CA PRO A 49 25.27 -0.82 15.85
C PRO A 49 25.55 -0.88 14.35
N LEU A 50 24.50 -1.06 13.54
CA LEU A 50 24.58 -1.00 12.09
C LEU A 50 25.24 0.33 11.72
N ALA A 51 26.52 0.28 11.35
CA ALA A 51 27.21 1.41 10.81
C ALA A 51 26.50 1.78 9.50
N ARG A 52 26.06 3.03 9.36
CA ARG A 52 25.61 3.55 8.07
C ARG A 52 26.75 3.36 7.07
N VAL A 53 26.59 2.39 6.19
CA VAL A 53 27.32 2.39 4.93
C VAL A 53 26.76 3.57 4.14
N ALA A 54 27.61 4.55 3.87
CA ALA A 54 27.27 5.61 2.93
C ALA A 54 27.02 4.93 1.58
N GLY A 55 25.77 4.97 1.11
CA GLY A 55 25.45 4.48 -0.23
C GLY A 55 26.33 5.23 -1.25
N PRO A 56 26.90 4.54 -2.24
CA PRO A 56 27.44 5.25 -3.39
C PRO A 56 26.25 5.95 -4.05
N HIS A 57 26.46 7.19 -4.49
CA HIS A 57 25.48 8.07 -5.15
C HIS A 57 24.63 8.93 -4.20
N THR A 58 25.14 10.12 -3.93
CA THR A 58 24.32 11.28 -3.64
C THR A 58 23.37 11.52 -4.82
N LEU A 59 22.07 11.61 -4.56
CA LEU A 59 21.10 12.12 -5.53
C LEU A 59 21.64 13.42 -6.16
N PRO A 60 21.53 13.62 -7.49
CA PRO A 60 21.90 14.88 -8.09
C PRO A 60 21.09 16.02 -7.45
N ALA A 61 21.79 17.01 -6.91
CA ALA A 61 21.17 18.24 -6.42
C ALA A 61 20.49 18.93 -7.60
N GLY A 62 19.15 18.94 -7.64
CA GLY A 62 18.42 19.53 -8.76
C GLY A 62 16.93 19.23 -8.87
N ALA A 63 16.39 18.26 -8.14
CA ALA A 63 14.93 18.03 -8.09
C ALA A 63 14.25 18.94 -7.06
N THR A 64 14.46 20.25 -7.18
CA THR A 64 13.61 21.26 -6.54
C THR A 64 12.62 21.73 -7.58
N THR A 65 11.35 21.36 -7.43
CA THR A 65 10.23 21.95 -8.18
C THR A 65 10.23 23.45 -7.91
N PRO A 66 10.42 24.34 -8.90
CA PRO A 66 10.24 25.77 -8.67
C PRO A 66 8.74 26.04 -8.53
N LEU A 67 8.32 26.45 -7.34
CA LEU A 67 7.05 27.15 -7.16
C LEU A 67 7.14 28.48 -7.92
N SER A 68 6.53 28.54 -9.09
CA SER A 68 6.35 29.79 -9.84
C SER A 68 5.52 30.77 -9.02
N GLN A 69 6.18 31.71 -8.38
CA GLN A 69 5.57 32.85 -7.70
C GLN A 69 5.02 33.81 -8.78
N PRO A 70 3.72 34.18 -8.75
CA PRO A 70 3.18 35.14 -9.70
C PRO A 70 3.86 36.50 -9.53
N THR A 71 4.56 36.96 -10.56
CA THR A 71 5.16 38.29 -10.60
C THR A 71 4.07 39.34 -10.66
N ALA A 72 4.11 40.30 -9.73
CA ALA A 72 3.21 41.44 -9.71
C ALA A 72 3.39 42.29 -10.97
N ALA A 73 2.35 42.37 -11.81
CA ALA A 73 2.35 43.24 -12.97
C ALA A 73 2.32 44.71 -12.52
N THR A 74 3.36 45.46 -12.89
CA THR A 74 3.43 46.92 -12.76
C THR A 74 2.37 47.58 -13.64
N LEU A 75 1.36 48.19 -13.01
CA LEU A 75 0.38 49.04 -13.69
C LEU A 75 1.02 50.38 -14.08
N LYS A 76 0.94 50.73 -15.37
CA LYS A 76 1.32 52.05 -15.90
C LYS A 76 0.42 53.15 -15.31
N PRO A 77 0.95 54.35 -15.05
CA PRO A 77 0.15 55.44 -14.47
C PRO A 77 -0.93 55.91 -15.45
N ARG A 78 -2.19 55.86 -15.01
CA ARG A 78 -3.35 56.40 -15.74
C ARG A 78 -3.36 57.93 -15.62
N SER A 79 -3.51 58.58 -16.77
CA SER A 79 -3.76 60.00 -16.94
C SER A 79 -5.00 60.44 -16.15
N ARG A 80 -4.86 61.56 -15.45
CA ARG A 80 -5.88 62.26 -14.66
C ARG A 80 -7.08 62.62 -15.54
N VAL A 81 -8.22 61.99 -15.32
CA VAL A 81 -9.52 62.46 -15.82
C VAL A 81 -10.23 63.22 -14.71
N GLU A 82 -10.74 64.38 -15.09
CA GLU A 82 -11.37 65.41 -14.28
C GLU A 82 -12.65 64.92 -13.57
N ARG A 83 -12.82 65.37 -12.33
CA ARG A 83 -13.83 64.91 -11.37
C ARG A 83 -15.15 65.65 -11.60
N ALA A 84 -16.16 64.95 -12.13
CA ALA A 84 -17.55 65.42 -12.10
C ALA A 84 -18.23 65.04 -10.76
N ALA A 85 -19.00 65.97 -10.20
CA ALA A 85 -19.70 65.84 -8.91
C ALA A 85 -20.90 64.85 -8.97
N PRO A 86 -21.30 64.24 -7.84
CA PRO A 86 -22.07 62.99 -7.82
C PRO A 86 -23.60 63.19 -7.85
N ARG A 87 -24.32 62.29 -8.54
CA ARG A 87 -25.76 62.06 -8.31
C ARG A 87 -25.94 60.99 -7.24
N PRO A 88 -26.92 61.11 -6.33
CA PRO A 88 -27.21 60.07 -5.36
C PRO A 88 -27.82 58.85 -6.07
N SER A 89 -27.05 57.77 -6.16
CA SER A 89 -27.54 56.45 -6.52
C SER A 89 -27.81 55.68 -5.22
N MET A 90 -29.05 55.24 -5.03
CA MET A 90 -29.40 54.31 -3.97
C MET A 90 -28.73 52.98 -4.28
N ALA A 91 -27.58 52.72 -3.66
CA ALA A 91 -26.92 51.43 -3.74
C ALA A 91 -27.58 50.48 -2.74
N THR A 92 -28.42 49.58 -3.24
CA THR A 92 -28.77 48.36 -2.53
C THR A 92 -27.51 47.51 -2.44
N THR A 93 -26.94 47.38 -1.24
CA THR A 93 -25.81 46.48 -0.97
C THR A 93 -26.31 45.04 -1.02
N THR A 94 -26.33 44.44 -2.21
CA THR A 94 -26.39 42.98 -2.33
C THR A 94 -25.02 42.44 -1.95
N VAL A 95 -24.90 41.92 -0.73
CA VAL A 95 -23.72 41.14 -0.30
C VAL A 95 -23.67 39.89 -1.17
N LEU A 96 -22.63 39.78 -2.02
CA LEU A 96 -22.35 38.56 -2.76
C LEU A 96 -22.11 37.43 -1.75
N PRO A 97 -22.76 36.26 -1.93
CA PRO A 97 -22.42 35.10 -1.11
C PRO A 97 -20.93 34.78 -1.29
N PRO A 98 -20.23 34.35 -0.22
CA PRO A 98 -18.84 33.96 -0.33
C PRO A 98 -18.72 32.85 -1.40
N PRO A 99 -17.64 32.87 -2.21
CA PRO A 99 -17.40 31.80 -3.17
C PRO A 99 -17.40 30.46 -2.43
N PRO A 100 -17.94 29.38 -3.03
CA PRO A 100 -17.89 28.06 -2.42
C PRO A 100 -16.43 27.75 -2.09
N VAL A 101 -16.16 27.46 -0.82
CA VAL A 101 -14.87 26.91 -0.41
C VAL A 101 -14.75 25.57 -1.11
N ILE A 102 -14.01 25.53 -2.22
CA ILE A 102 -13.58 24.27 -2.82
C ILE A 102 -12.73 23.64 -1.73
N ALA A 103 -13.22 22.56 -1.12
CA ALA A 103 -12.47 21.80 -0.14
C ALA A 103 -11.09 21.51 -0.75
N ALA A 104 -10.02 21.85 -0.03
CA ALA A 104 -8.70 21.38 -0.40
C ALA A 104 -8.80 19.86 -0.58
N GLY A 105 -8.21 19.33 -1.66
CA GLY A 105 -8.21 17.89 -1.93
C GLY A 105 -7.59 17.10 -0.77
N PRO A 106 -7.67 15.76 -0.81
CA PRO A 106 -7.09 14.94 0.23
C PRO A 106 -5.60 15.22 0.43
N GLU A 107 -5.14 15.11 1.67
CA GLU A 107 -3.72 15.24 2.00
C GLU A 107 -2.94 14.07 1.39
N ILE A 108 -1.90 14.40 0.61
CA ILE A 108 -1.02 13.40 0.01
C ILE A 108 0.07 13.05 1.04
N PRO A 109 0.32 11.75 1.32
CA PRO A 109 1.40 11.35 2.21
C PRO A 109 2.75 11.85 1.70
N ASP A 110 3.52 12.48 2.58
CA ASP A 110 4.93 12.82 2.37
C ASP A 110 5.83 11.88 3.19
N GLY A 111 7.07 11.70 2.77
CA GLY A 111 8.04 10.81 3.42
C GLY A 111 8.01 9.36 2.91
N LYS A 112 8.62 8.44 3.67
CA LYS A 112 8.73 7.03 3.30
C LYS A 112 7.57 6.21 3.84
N GLY A 113 7.08 5.28 3.03
CA GLY A 113 6.08 4.31 3.42
C GLY A 113 6.57 2.87 3.33
N MET A 114 5.75 1.93 3.81
CA MET A 114 5.98 0.49 3.64
C MET A 114 4.72 -0.20 3.13
N TRP A 115 4.90 -1.08 2.15
CA TRP A 115 3.85 -1.91 1.58
C TRP A 115 3.74 -3.24 2.35
N ILE A 116 2.56 -3.57 2.86
CA ILE A 116 2.29 -4.78 3.65
C ILE A 116 1.29 -5.63 2.86
N TRP A 117 1.80 -6.71 2.24
CA TRP A 117 1.00 -7.68 1.49
C TRP A 117 0.34 -8.72 2.37
N GLN A 118 1.11 -9.28 3.30
CA GLN A 118 0.70 -10.35 4.20
C GLN A 118 1.01 -9.91 5.63
N PRO A 119 0.05 -9.28 6.33
CA PRO A 119 0.25 -8.79 7.69
C PRO A 119 0.82 -9.83 8.65
N GLU A 120 0.44 -11.09 8.51
CA GLU A 120 0.92 -12.22 9.32
C GLU A 120 2.43 -12.44 9.25
N PHE A 121 3.10 -12.01 8.18
CA PHE A 121 4.56 -12.09 8.04
C PHE A 121 5.27 -10.78 8.40
N ALA A 122 4.54 -9.65 8.48
CA ALA A 122 5.08 -8.38 8.92
C ALA A 122 5.21 -8.39 10.46
N SER A 123 6.43 -8.52 10.97
CA SER A 123 6.71 -8.66 12.41
C SER A 123 5.87 -9.77 13.08
N GLY A 124 5.60 -10.86 12.35
CA GLY A 124 4.79 -11.98 12.83
C GLY A 124 3.32 -11.63 13.11
N GLY A 125 2.74 -10.66 12.40
CA GLY A 125 1.36 -10.21 12.61
C GLY A 125 1.18 -9.26 13.79
N ASN A 126 2.26 -8.84 14.45
CA ASN A 126 2.18 -7.96 15.61
C ASN A 126 2.12 -6.48 15.18
N ALA A 127 0.92 -5.89 15.23
CA ALA A 127 0.68 -4.50 14.84
C ALA A 127 1.52 -3.48 15.67
N ALA A 128 1.71 -3.71 16.96
CA ALA A 128 2.52 -2.84 17.81
C ALA A 128 4.00 -2.88 17.43
N ALA A 129 4.52 -4.06 17.07
CA ALA A 129 5.88 -4.22 16.58
C ALA A 129 6.07 -3.52 15.22
N VAL A 130 5.09 -3.64 14.31
CA VAL A 130 5.10 -2.93 13.02
C VAL A 130 5.17 -1.41 13.23
N VAL A 131 4.33 -0.86 14.12
CA VAL A 131 4.35 0.59 14.44
C VAL A 131 5.69 1.01 15.06
N ALA A 132 6.23 0.23 16.00
CA ALA A 132 7.52 0.54 16.62
C ALA A 132 8.67 0.55 15.59
N VAL A 133 8.72 -0.43 14.69
CA VAL A 133 9.72 -0.47 13.61
C VAL A 133 9.53 0.70 12.65
N ALA A 134 8.28 1.00 12.26
CA ALA A 134 7.96 2.12 11.38
C ALA A 134 8.44 3.46 11.96
N GLN A 135 8.20 3.72 13.25
CA GLN A 135 8.71 4.91 13.92
C GLN A 135 10.24 4.93 13.99
N ALA A 136 10.87 3.80 14.34
CA ALA A 136 12.32 3.70 14.49
C ALA A 136 13.08 4.00 13.19
N VAL A 137 12.52 3.64 12.04
CA VAL A 137 13.11 3.88 10.71
C VAL A 137 12.55 5.13 10.02
N GLY A 138 11.68 5.89 10.69
CA GLY A 138 11.13 7.16 10.20
C GLY A 138 10.18 7.00 9.02
N LEU A 139 9.37 5.94 9.00
CA LEU A 139 8.23 5.86 8.09
C LEU A 139 7.14 6.84 8.54
N THR A 140 6.40 7.36 7.57
CA THR A 140 5.26 8.26 7.80
C THR A 140 3.93 7.58 7.51
N HIS A 141 3.94 6.49 6.74
CA HIS A 141 2.74 5.81 6.32
C HIS A 141 2.93 4.31 6.04
N LEU A 142 1.82 3.57 6.08
CA LEU A 142 1.75 2.13 5.78
C LEU A 142 0.65 1.88 4.76
N PHE A 143 0.89 0.97 3.82
CA PHE A 143 -0.13 0.42 2.93
C PHE A 143 -0.44 -1.01 3.37
N VAL A 144 -1.68 -1.30 3.74
CA VAL A 144 -2.10 -2.62 4.25
C VAL A 144 -3.09 -3.24 3.28
N ARG A 145 -2.86 -4.50 2.88
CA ARG A 145 -3.79 -5.19 2.00
C ARG A 145 -5.12 -5.36 2.71
N THR A 146 -6.19 -4.84 2.12
CA THR A 146 -7.56 -4.99 2.61
C THR A 146 -8.39 -5.91 1.75
N GLY A 147 -7.86 -6.36 0.61
CA GLY A 147 -8.47 -7.44 -0.14
C GLY A 147 -7.81 -7.78 -1.47
N SER A 148 -8.46 -8.69 -2.19
CA SER A 148 -8.18 -8.95 -3.60
C SER A 148 -9.41 -9.49 -4.33
N ALA A 149 -9.35 -9.45 -5.65
CA ALA A 149 -10.36 -10.05 -6.52
C ALA A 149 -10.59 -11.54 -6.25
N TRP A 150 -9.62 -12.22 -5.63
CA TRP A 150 -9.64 -13.67 -5.42
C TRP A 150 -10.02 -14.06 -4.01
N ASP A 151 -9.55 -13.32 -3.01
CA ASP A 151 -9.79 -13.67 -1.60
C ASP A 151 -10.76 -12.70 -0.88
N GLY A 152 -11.36 -11.76 -1.62
CA GLY A 152 -12.36 -10.83 -1.08
C GLY A 152 -11.76 -9.83 -0.09
N LEU A 153 -12.61 -9.30 0.79
CA LEU A 153 -12.20 -8.39 1.87
C LEU A 153 -11.42 -9.17 2.95
N GLN A 154 -10.30 -8.63 3.40
CA GLN A 154 -9.32 -9.28 4.28
C GLN A 154 -8.77 -8.31 5.32
N ASN A 155 -8.17 -8.84 6.38
CA ASN A 155 -7.34 -8.09 7.35
C ASN A 155 -8.05 -7.00 8.18
N MET A 156 -9.39 -7.01 8.26
CA MET A 156 -10.13 -6.04 9.09
C MET A 156 -9.77 -6.17 10.59
N GLU A 157 -9.62 -7.39 11.10
CA GLU A 157 -9.19 -7.63 12.49
C GLU A 157 -7.76 -7.14 12.76
N TYR A 158 -6.88 -7.20 11.75
CA TYR A 158 -5.53 -6.63 11.86
C TYR A 158 -5.59 -5.10 11.86
N LEU A 159 -6.46 -4.50 11.03
CA LEU A 159 -6.71 -3.05 11.05
C LEU A 159 -7.30 -2.56 12.38
N ASP A 160 -8.16 -3.36 13.04
CA ASP A 160 -8.69 -3.03 14.36
C ASP A 160 -7.59 -2.86 15.41
N GLN A 161 -6.48 -3.61 15.26
CA GLN A 161 -5.32 -3.49 16.12
C GLN A 161 -4.37 -2.37 15.66
N LEU A 162 -4.12 -2.28 14.36
CA LEU A 162 -3.13 -1.36 13.79
C LEU A 162 -3.57 0.11 13.83
N LEU A 163 -4.81 0.41 13.44
CA LEU A 163 -5.24 1.80 13.22
C LEU A 163 -5.13 2.67 14.48
N PRO A 164 -5.57 2.23 15.68
CA PRO A 164 -5.43 3.04 16.89
C PRO A 164 -3.95 3.28 17.26
N LEU A 165 -3.10 2.27 17.06
CA LEU A 165 -1.66 2.37 17.35
C LEU A 165 -0.95 3.32 16.36
N ALA A 166 -1.28 3.20 15.07
CA ALA A 166 -0.74 4.05 14.02
C ALA A 166 -1.15 5.52 14.23
N GLN A 167 -2.42 5.78 14.57
CA GLN A 167 -2.89 7.13 14.89
C GLN A 167 -2.13 7.74 16.08
N ALA A 168 -1.96 6.98 17.17
CA ALA A 168 -1.19 7.42 18.34
C ALA A 168 0.30 7.70 18.00
N ALA A 169 0.84 7.02 16.98
CA ALA A 169 2.19 7.17 16.47
C ALA A 169 2.33 8.25 15.38
N ASN A 170 1.25 8.92 14.98
CA ASN A 170 1.18 9.82 13.83
C ASN A 170 1.62 9.16 12.50
N LEU A 171 1.29 7.88 12.34
CA LEU A 171 1.45 7.11 11.11
C LEU A 171 0.14 7.04 10.35
N LYS A 172 0.17 7.39 9.07
CA LYS A 172 -0.99 7.24 8.17
C LYS A 172 -1.13 5.80 7.71
N VAL A 173 -2.37 5.32 7.55
CA VAL A 173 -2.63 3.95 7.07
C VAL A 173 -3.59 3.99 5.89
N TYR A 174 -3.11 3.48 4.76
CA TYR A 174 -3.86 3.34 3.52
C TYR A 174 -4.23 1.87 3.30
N GLY A 175 -5.48 1.62 2.96
CA GLY A 175 -5.87 0.29 2.51
C GLY A 175 -5.46 0.10 1.06
N TRP A 176 -5.10 -1.11 0.67
CA TRP A 176 -4.92 -1.40 -0.75
C TRP A 176 -5.55 -2.73 -1.14
N ASP A 177 -6.00 -2.82 -2.38
CA ASP A 177 -6.53 -4.05 -2.93
C ASP A 177 -6.13 -4.26 -4.38
N PHE A 178 -6.41 -5.48 -4.85
CA PHE A 178 -6.15 -5.90 -6.22
C PHE A 178 -7.49 -6.05 -6.97
N PRO A 179 -7.96 -5.04 -7.71
CA PRO A 179 -9.18 -5.12 -8.51
C PRO A 179 -9.03 -6.08 -9.70
N LYS A 180 -10.10 -6.82 -10.03
CA LYS A 180 -10.10 -7.70 -11.20
C LYS A 180 -10.40 -6.95 -12.50
N LEU A 181 -11.17 -5.87 -12.39
CA LEU A 181 -11.75 -5.09 -13.49
C LEU A 181 -12.77 -5.87 -14.35
N ALA A 182 -13.12 -7.10 -13.96
CA ALA A 182 -14.17 -7.89 -14.59
C ALA A 182 -15.58 -7.34 -14.27
N SER A 183 -15.73 -6.86 -13.04
CA SER A 183 -16.95 -6.24 -12.52
C SER A 183 -16.55 -5.03 -11.69
N PRO A 184 -16.53 -3.82 -12.28
CA PRO A 184 -16.21 -2.60 -11.54
C PRO A 184 -17.07 -2.41 -10.29
N ALA A 185 -18.32 -2.90 -10.29
CA ALA A 185 -19.20 -2.83 -9.13
C ALA A 185 -18.68 -3.66 -7.94
N ASP A 186 -18.21 -4.88 -8.19
CA ASP A 186 -17.71 -5.77 -7.12
C ASP A 186 -16.38 -5.25 -6.54
N ASP A 187 -15.49 -4.76 -7.42
CA ASP A 187 -14.23 -4.15 -7.00
C ASP A 187 -14.47 -2.85 -6.21
N VAL A 188 -15.40 -1.99 -6.64
CA VAL A 188 -15.77 -0.77 -5.91
C VAL A 188 -16.42 -1.09 -4.58
N PHE A 189 -17.31 -2.09 -4.52
CA PHE A 189 -17.93 -2.52 -3.26
C PHE A 189 -16.86 -2.94 -2.24
N ARG A 190 -15.88 -3.73 -2.66
CA ARG A 190 -14.80 -4.21 -1.80
C ARG A 190 -13.89 -3.08 -1.31
N ALA A 191 -13.47 -2.18 -2.19
CA ALA A 191 -12.70 -0.99 -1.83
C ALA A 191 -13.46 -0.09 -0.83
N LYS A 192 -14.76 0.14 -1.09
CA LYS A 192 -15.61 0.93 -0.20
C LYS A 192 -15.80 0.26 1.16
N ALA A 193 -15.98 -1.07 1.20
CA ALA A 193 -16.11 -1.79 2.46
C ALA A 193 -14.86 -1.64 3.35
N ALA A 194 -13.66 -1.65 2.76
CA ALA A 194 -12.43 -1.38 3.48
C ALA A 194 -12.37 0.07 4.02
N LEU A 195 -12.72 1.06 3.20
CA LEU A 195 -12.76 2.47 3.61
C LEU A 195 -13.86 2.79 4.66
N ASP A 196 -14.97 2.07 4.60
CA ASP A 196 -16.09 2.23 5.52
C ASP A 196 -15.81 1.58 6.88
N HIS A 197 -14.82 0.69 6.97
CA HIS A 197 -14.43 0.00 8.21
C HIS A 197 -14.02 1.00 9.30
N VAL A 198 -14.48 0.77 10.52
CA VAL A 198 -14.20 1.61 11.69
C VAL A 198 -13.56 0.76 12.77
N ALA A 199 -12.27 1.01 13.01
CA ALA A 199 -11.54 0.40 14.09
C ALA A 199 -11.94 0.97 15.46
N PRO A 200 -11.60 0.29 16.58
CA PRO A 200 -11.78 0.80 17.93
C PRO A 200 -11.30 2.25 18.07
N GLY A 201 -12.06 3.06 18.80
CA GLY A 201 -11.76 4.50 18.93
C GLY A 201 -12.26 5.37 17.77
N GLY A 202 -12.98 4.79 16.79
CA GLY A 202 -13.57 5.54 15.68
C GLY A 202 -12.58 5.86 14.56
N VAL A 203 -11.45 5.15 14.53
CA VAL A 203 -10.36 5.37 13.58
C VAL A 203 -10.67 4.64 12.27
N ARG A 204 -10.31 5.26 11.15
CA ARG A 204 -10.50 4.72 9.80
C ARG A 204 -9.18 4.80 9.02
N LEU A 205 -9.14 4.15 7.87
CA LEU A 205 -8.08 4.35 6.89
C LEU A 205 -8.01 5.82 6.45
N ASP A 206 -6.81 6.32 6.20
CA ASP A 206 -6.57 7.67 5.68
C ASP A 206 -6.79 7.78 4.16
N GLY A 207 -7.01 6.64 3.49
CA GLY A 207 -7.23 6.57 2.05
C GLY A 207 -7.10 5.16 1.50
N PHE A 208 -7.08 5.07 0.17
CA PHE A 208 -7.09 3.80 -0.54
C PHE A 208 -6.17 3.80 -1.75
N ALA A 209 -5.45 2.70 -1.98
CA ALA A 209 -4.61 2.48 -3.14
C ALA A 209 -5.14 1.29 -3.95
N ALA A 210 -5.47 1.51 -5.22
CA ALA A 210 -5.94 0.45 -6.11
C ALA A 210 -4.78 -0.07 -6.96
N ASP A 211 -4.48 -1.36 -6.85
CA ASP A 211 -3.43 -2.06 -7.60
C ASP A 211 -3.94 -2.53 -8.96
N ILE A 212 -3.90 -1.63 -9.93
CA ILE A 212 -4.53 -1.82 -11.24
C ILE A 212 -3.49 -2.42 -12.18
N GLU A 213 -3.54 -3.74 -12.32
CA GLU A 213 -2.58 -4.55 -13.08
C GLU A 213 -3.12 -5.02 -14.44
N THR A 214 -2.28 -5.68 -15.23
CA THR A 214 -2.63 -6.15 -16.58
C THR A 214 -3.28 -7.54 -16.57
N SER A 215 -3.64 -8.03 -17.76
CA SER A 215 -4.10 -9.41 -17.93
C SER A 215 -3.05 -10.46 -17.59
N ASP A 216 -1.75 -10.11 -17.59
CA ASP A 216 -0.68 -11.04 -17.24
C ASP A 216 -0.79 -11.50 -15.76
N GLU A 217 -1.39 -10.65 -14.92
CA GLU A 217 -1.70 -10.92 -13.51
C GLU A 217 -3.11 -11.51 -13.30
N GLY A 218 -3.83 -11.83 -14.39
CA GLY A 218 -5.17 -12.40 -14.34
C GLY A 218 -6.30 -11.38 -14.14
N THR A 219 -6.04 -10.08 -14.35
CA THR A 219 -7.10 -9.06 -14.45
C THR A 219 -7.77 -9.09 -15.81
N GLN A 220 -8.87 -8.36 -15.94
CA GLN A 220 -9.54 -8.09 -17.22
C GLN A 220 -9.30 -6.65 -17.66
N PHE A 221 -8.04 -6.19 -17.55
CA PHE A 221 -7.68 -4.82 -17.89
C PHE A 221 -8.09 -4.48 -19.33
N THR A 222 -8.89 -3.43 -19.43
CA THR A 222 -9.10 -2.66 -20.66
C THR A 222 -9.15 -1.18 -20.27
N PRO A 223 -8.82 -0.25 -21.19
CA PRO A 223 -8.98 1.18 -20.91
C PRO A 223 -10.40 1.54 -20.43
N ALA A 224 -11.43 0.94 -21.03
CA ALA A 224 -12.82 1.18 -20.64
C ALA A 224 -13.14 0.66 -19.23
N ALA A 225 -12.68 -0.55 -18.88
CA ALA A 225 -12.90 -1.12 -17.54
C ALA A 225 -12.16 -0.34 -16.46
N ALA A 226 -10.92 0.06 -16.72
CA ALA A 226 -10.13 0.89 -15.81
C ALA A 226 -10.78 2.26 -15.57
N GLN A 227 -11.23 2.92 -16.63
CA GLN A 227 -11.93 4.21 -16.53
C GLN A 227 -13.25 4.06 -15.76
N ALA A 228 -14.03 3.01 -16.04
CA ALA A 228 -15.28 2.74 -15.35
C ALA A 228 -15.07 2.47 -13.86
N TYR A 229 -14.07 1.66 -13.51
CA TYR A 229 -13.68 1.40 -12.12
C TYR A 229 -13.27 2.67 -11.39
N GLY A 230 -12.33 3.45 -11.94
CA GLY A 230 -11.85 4.68 -11.31
C GLY A 230 -12.97 5.70 -11.10
N ALA A 231 -13.82 5.92 -12.11
CA ALA A 231 -14.96 6.84 -12.01
C ALA A 231 -15.99 6.38 -10.96
N ALA A 232 -16.32 5.08 -10.94
CA ALA A 232 -17.27 4.53 -9.98
C ALA A 232 -16.71 4.55 -8.55
N LEU A 233 -15.43 4.24 -8.36
CA LEU A 233 -14.77 4.30 -7.06
C LEU A 233 -14.81 5.74 -6.52
N ARG A 234 -14.37 6.71 -7.33
CA ARG A 234 -14.39 8.13 -6.94
C ARG A 234 -15.79 8.60 -6.58
N ALA A 235 -16.80 8.22 -7.35
CA ALA A 235 -18.19 8.57 -7.05
C ALA A 235 -18.68 7.95 -5.73
N ALA A 236 -18.26 6.72 -5.42
CA ALA A 236 -18.67 6.01 -4.22
C ALA A 236 -18.03 6.54 -2.93
N VAL A 237 -16.80 7.07 -3.00
CA VAL A 237 -16.04 7.51 -1.81
C VAL A 237 -15.96 9.03 -1.66
N GLY A 238 -16.37 9.77 -2.70
CA GLY A 238 -16.35 11.23 -2.73
C GLY A 238 -14.97 11.85 -3.00
N PRO A 239 -14.94 13.18 -3.19
CA PRO A 239 -13.72 13.90 -3.58
C PRO A 239 -12.72 14.10 -2.43
N SER A 240 -13.14 13.94 -1.17
CA SER A 240 -12.27 14.14 0.00
C SER A 240 -11.48 12.90 0.42
N THR A 241 -11.82 11.72 -0.13
CA THR A 241 -11.11 10.48 0.16
C THR A 241 -9.88 10.39 -0.72
N LEU A 242 -8.70 10.16 -0.14
CA LEU A 242 -7.48 9.97 -0.91
C LEU A 242 -7.55 8.67 -1.71
N LEU A 243 -7.41 8.76 -3.03
CA LEU A 243 -7.23 7.61 -3.90
C LEU A 243 -5.86 7.65 -4.58
N ILE A 244 -5.14 6.53 -4.51
CA ILE A 244 -3.82 6.33 -5.11
C ILE A 244 -3.94 5.26 -6.20
N ALA A 245 -3.53 5.56 -7.42
CA ALA A 245 -3.42 4.56 -8.48
C ALA A 245 -2.06 3.88 -8.37
N VAL A 246 -2.02 2.59 -8.04
CA VAL A 246 -0.81 1.78 -8.15
C VAL A 246 -0.79 1.20 -9.56
N VAL A 247 0.31 1.44 -10.28
CA VAL A 247 0.40 1.18 -11.72
C VAL A 247 1.70 0.48 -12.06
N PRO A 248 1.73 -0.36 -13.11
CA PRO A 248 2.96 -0.92 -13.64
C PRO A 248 4.01 0.15 -13.98
N ASN A 249 5.29 -0.26 -14.05
CA ASN A 249 6.35 0.61 -14.58
C ASN A 249 6.08 0.94 -16.06
N PRO A 250 6.06 2.22 -16.50
CA PRO A 250 5.82 2.63 -17.91
C PRO A 250 7.01 2.34 -18.85
N THR A 251 7.50 1.10 -18.84
CA THR A 251 8.48 0.62 -19.82
C THR A 251 7.86 0.58 -21.23
N PRO A 252 8.66 0.61 -22.32
CA PRO A 252 8.13 0.55 -23.68
C PRO A 252 7.17 -0.62 -23.92
N GLN A 253 7.47 -1.80 -23.37
CA GLN A 253 6.63 -2.99 -23.46
C GLN A 253 5.29 -2.80 -22.73
N MET A 254 5.33 -2.13 -21.57
CA MET A 254 4.13 -1.87 -20.79
C MET A 254 3.23 -0.82 -21.45
N LEU A 255 3.81 0.16 -22.16
CA LEU A 255 3.05 1.15 -22.92
C LEU A 255 2.20 0.54 -24.05
N GLU A 256 2.53 -0.66 -24.51
CA GLU A 256 1.75 -1.40 -25.51
C GLU A 256 0.53 -2.11 -24.90
N LYS A 257 0.54 -2.37 -23.58
CA LYS A 257 -0.46 -3.18 -22.87
C LYS A 257 -1.34 -2.37 -21.92
N TYR A 258 -0.83 -1.27 -21.39
CA TYR A 258 -1.44 -0.53 -20.29
C TYR A 258 -1.74 0.93 -20.66
N SER A 259 -2.96 1.37 -20.34
CA SER A 259 -3.40 2.75 -20.58
C SER A 259 -3.42 3.56 -19.29
N TYR A 260 -2.34 4.30 -19.06
CA TYR A 260 -2.24 5.25 -17.95
C TYR A 260 -3.28 6.38 -18.08
N ASP A 261 -3.66 6.76 -19.30
CA ASP A 261 -4.68 7.78 -19.58
C ASP A 261 -6.07 7.35 -19.11
N ALA A 262 -6.34 6.04 -19.09
CA ALA A 262 -7.61 5.51 -18.57
C ALA A 262 -7.66 5.44 -17.05
N VAL A 263 -6.50 5.27 -16.40
CA VAL A 263 -6.40 5.03 -14.96
C VAL A 263 -6.27 6.33 -14.19
N VAL A 264 -5.22 7.10 -14.49
CA VAL A 264 -4.75 8.21 -13.65
C VAL A 264 -5.79 9.31 -13.37
N PRO A 265 -6.69 9.71 -14.30
CA PRO A 265 -7.58 10.85 -14.08
C PRO A 265 -8.47 10.78 -12.83
N ALA A 266 -8.87 9.58 -12.39
CA ALA A 266 -9.77 9.39 -11.24
C ALA A 266 -9.07 9.47 -9.87
N PHE A 267 -7.74 9.43 -9.85
CA PHE A 267 -6.91 9.31 -8.65
C PHE A 267 -6.21 10.63 -8.30
N ASP A 268 -5.82 10.76 -7.04
CA ASP A 268 -5.16 11.96 -6.50
C ASP A 268 -3.64 11.86 -6.61
N ALA A 269 -3.09 10.65 -6.49
CA ALA A 269 -1.67 10.35 -6.66
C ALA A 269 -1.45 9.06 -7.45
N VAL A 270 -0.24 8.86 -7.95
CA VAL A 270 0.16 7.68 -8.73
C VAL A 270 1.39 7.04 -8.10
N ALA A 271 1.36 5.73 -7.93
CA ALA A 271 2.43 4.94 -7.36
C ALA A 271 2.95 3.92 -8.39
N PRO A 272 3.94 4.28 -9.23
CA PRO A 272 4.52 3.33 -10.16
C PRO A 272 5.32 2.27 -9.42
N MET A 273 5.11 1.01 -9.78
CA MET A 273 5.94 -0.11 -9.35
C MET A 273 7.30 -0.04 -10.05
N VAL A 274 8.40 -0.09 -9.28
CA VAL A 274 9.79 0.04 -9.77
C VAL A 274 10.71 -0.89 -8.96
N TYR A 275 10.44 -2.19 -8.99
CA TYR A 275 11.09 -3.19 -8.12
C TYR A 275 11.67 -4.40 -8.88
N TRP A 276 11.92 -4.28 -10.18
CA TRP A 276 12.51 -5.37 -10.97
C TRP A 276 14.02 -5.42 -10.81
N LEU A 277 14.53 -6.56 -10.32
CA LEU A 277 15.93 -6.75 -9.99
C LEU A 277 16.89 -6.76 -11.17
N ASN A 278 16.42 -7.18 -12.34
CA ASN A 278 17.25 -7.25 -13.54
C ASN A 278 17.48 -5.89 -14.23
N ARG A 279 17.23 -4.78 -13.53
CA ARG A 279 17.23 -3.41 -14.05
C ARG A 279 17.91 -2.46 -13.06
N ASP A 280 18.37 -1.31 -13.54
CA ASP A 280 18.90 -0.27 -12.66
C ASP A 280 17.74 0.46 -11.95
N PRO A 281 17.61 0.34 -10.62
CA PRO A 281 16.44 0.87 -9.92
C PRO A 281 16.38 2.41 -9.93
N GLY A 282 17.54 3.08 -9.99
CA GLY A 282 17.61 4.54 -10.03
C GLY A 282 17.10 5.10 -11.36
N GLN A 283 17.56 4.53 -12.47
CA GLN A 283 17.13 4.89 -13.82
C GLN A 283 15.67 4.53 -14.05
N ASP A 284 15.24 3.34 -13.65
CA ASP A 284 13.83 2.92 -13.78
C ASP A 284 12.89 3.86 -13.03
N THR A 285 13.28 4.26 -11.82
CA THR A 285 12.52 5.25 -11.05
C THR A 285 12.49 6.59 -11.78
N ALA A 286 13.64 7.08 -12.27
CA ALA A 286 13.70 8.36 -12.99
C ALA A 286 12.83 8.36 -14.26
N ASP A 287 12.86 7.28 -15.04
CA ASP A 287 12.09 7.13 -16.27
C ASP A 287 10.59 7.04 -15.99
N ALA A 288 10.20 6.27 -14.98
CA ALA A 288 8.80 6.16 -14.55
C ALA A 288 8.24 7.51 -14.11
N LEU A 289 9.00 8.25 -13.30
CA LEU A 289 8.60 9.56 -12.81
C LEU A 289 8.52 10.58 -13.96
N HIS A 290 9.46 10.55 -14.89
CA HIS A 290 9.45 11.43 -16.07
C HIS A 290 8.22 11.19 -16.96
N TYR A 291 7.89 9.94 -17.24
CA TYR A 291 6.71 9.62 -18.05
C TYR A 291 5.41 10.06 -17.36
N LEU A 292 5.26 9.74 -16.06
CA LEU A 292 4.03 9.98 -15.32
C LEU A 292 3.84 11.46 -14.92
N SER A 293 4.89 12.29 -14.93
CA SER A 293 4.76 13.71 -14.58
C SER A 293 3.80 14.47 -15.51
N ARG A 294 3.55 13.94 -16.71
CA ARG A 294 2.60 14.50 -17.69
C ARG A 294 1.16 14.63 -17.16
N TYR A 295 0.80 13.84 -16.14
CA TYR A 295 -0.53 13.87 -15.54
C TYR A 295 -0.70 14.96 -14.48
N GLY A 296 0.38 15.62 -14.06
CA GLY A 296 0.34 16.64 -13.02
C GLY A 296 -0.14 16.11 -11.66
N LYS A 297 -0.01 14.80 -11.41
CA LYS A 297 -0.35 14.14 -10.15
C LYS A 297 0.94 13.94 -9.32
N PRO A 298 0.86 14.06 -7.98
CA PRO A 298 1.88 13.55 -7.08
C PRO A 298 2.28 12.10 -7.41
N LEU A 299 3.57 11.82 -7.36
CA LEU A 299 4.14 10.52 -7.72
C LEU A 299 4.86 9.90 -6.52
N MET A 300 4.60 8.61 -6.27
CA MET A 300 5.06 7.87 -5.09
C MET A 300 5.59 6.49 -5.51
N PRO A 301 6.83 6.40 -6.03
CA PRO A 301 7.32 5.15 -6.59
C PRO A 301 7.43 4.06 -5.52
N ILE A 302 7.03 2.84 -5.88
CA ILE A 302 7.12 1.65 -5.04
C ILE A 302 8.35 0.85 -5.48
N GLY A 303 9.40 0.93 -4.68
CA GLY A 303 10.61 0.13 -4.87
C GLY A 303 10.60 -1.16 -4.04
N GLN A 304 11.61 -2.00 -4.27
CA GLN A 304 11.90 -3.14 -3.42
C GLN A 304 12.62 -2.71 -2.13
N ALA A 305 12.39 -3.45 -1.05
CA ALA A 305 13.09 -3.27 0.22
C ALA A 305 13.94 -4.49 0.63
N TYR A 306 13.85 -5.61 -0.11
CA TYR A 306 14.71 -6.79 0.11
C TYR A 306 15.96 -6.70 -0.76
N ASP A 307 17.06 -7.27 -0.27
CA ASP A 307 18.32 -7.42 -1.01
C ASP A 307 18.16 -8.54 -2.03
N GLY A 308 18.11 -8.17 -3.31
CA GLY A 308 18.01 -9.11 -4.42
C GLY A 308 19.36 -9.41 -5.10
N GLY A 309 20.50 -9.12 -4.45
CA GLY A 309 21.83 -9.39 -5.03
C GLY A 309 22.04 -10.86 -5.40
N LEU A 310 21.35 -11.80 -4.75
CA LEU A 310 21.37 -13.23 -5.11
C LEU A 310 20.56 -13.55 -6.37
N ASP A 311 19.60 -12.71 -6.73
CA ASP A 311 18.69 -12.87 -7.87
C ASP A 311 19.11 -11.99 -9.07
N GLY A 312 20.34 -11.45 -9.04
CA GLY A 312 20.91 -10.63 -10.10
C GLY A 312 20.59 -9.13 -10.01
N GLY A 313 20.11 -8.66 -8.85
CA GLY A 313 20.00 -7.25 -8.52
C GLY A 313 21.38 -6.57 -8.39
N PRO A 314 21.53 -5.30 -8.85
CA PRO A 314 22.74 -4.52 -8.60
C PRO A 314 22.95 -4.17 -7.12
#